data_AF-A0A2R5L7D7-F1
#
_entry.id   AF-A0A2R5L7D7-F1
#
_cell.length_a   1.000
_cell.length_b   1.000
_cell.length_c   1.000
_cell.angle_alpha   90.00
_cell.angle_beta   90.00
_cell.angle_gamma   90.00
#
_symmetry.space_group_name_H-M   'P 1'
#
loop_
_entity.id
_entity.type
_entity.pdbx_description
1 polymer ?
#
loop_
_entity_poly.entity_id
_entity_poly.type
_entity_poly.pdbx_seq_one_letter_code
_entity_poly.pdbx_strand_id
1 'polypeptide(L)'
;LNTSDYIAEPDRQLSDRSFYRAIDQDPTPSFCLLINKKIDELVTSKLIPSHISKFLRPKNVTPGNFYLLIKVHKPNNPGRPIISGINTPTEKLSLVADHCIKHIPPLLPSFVKDTNDFLSKINAVHDHFSNHGDILLATMDVVSLYTNIPNDEGLSAVEHFLNSHPSDILPMPAIIPLLELVLSCNNFVFNDQHFVQIHGAAMGSRVSPNYANLFMGRFENLALNSFPLKPLIYLRFIDDIFVLWSGDEASLQSFFDHFNSLHSKIKFTCNYSRSSINFLDVTVSCKSGRLTTELYKKPTDKRQYLHYESYHPNHQKRSIPYGQFLRLKRICSDQTDFVKHAQQMVSDFEKRNYPFELIHDSFAKSSSLSRESLFTPKRKEDLSNVVLSTTYHKSLVNTNSILRRHLNILHADEQLKEIFPTPPLVAFRRSKNLRDILTSSCMMKRSPGCYPCGSTRCQTCKFIAPSTIARSTLGDFCLKIRHSLHCNSPNICYLIFCCKCNSQYIGETSNTMRKRFYGHKFDILNARQTPVAIHFNQPNHDFETDLKIILLESGFRTDIKRKNRESYLISQFKCLTPNGLNLSPGSLYPLM
;
A
#
# COMPACT_ATOMS: atom_id res chain seq x y z
N LEU A 1 -12.08 7.38 -15.76
CA LEU A 1 -11.75 5.96 -16.00
C LEU A 1 -12.95 5.16 -15.55
N ASN A 2 -13.58 4.45 -16.48
CA ASN A 2 -14.56 3.42 -16.12
C ASN A 2 -13.80 2.19 -15.56
N THR A 3 -14.54 1.14 -15.16
CA THR A 3 -13.92 -0.07 -14.60
C THR A 3 -13.00 -0.77 -15.59
N SER A 4 -13.38 -0.85 -16.88
CA SER A 4 -12.55 -1.52 -17.90
C SER A 4 -11.23 -0.80 -18.14
N ASP A 5 -11.24 0.54 -18.23
CA ASP A 5 -10.01 1.33 -18.39
C ASP A 5 -9.09 1.15 -17.18
N TYR A 6 -9.69 1.08 -15.98
CA TYR A 6 -8.93 0.86 -14.76
C TYR A 6 -8.34 -0.56 -14.70
N ILE A 7 -9.02 -1.60 -15.21
CA ILE A 7 -8.49 -2.99 -15.21
C ILE A 7 -7.38 -3.16 -16.26
N ALA A 8 -7.52 -2.50 -17.41
CA ALA A 8 -6.54 -2.61 -18.49
C ALA A 8 -5.15 -2.12 -18.10
N GLU A 9 -5.05 -1.07 -17.26
CA GLU A 9 -3.75 -0.50 -16.87
C GLU A 9 -2.92 -1.40 -15.93
N PRO A 10 -3.47 -1.97 -14.83
CA PRO A 10 -2.84 -3.03 -14.06
C PRO A 10 -2.49 -4.24 -14.91
N ASP A 11 -3.39 -4.73 -15.76
CA ASP A 11 -3.12 -5.90 -16.59
C ASP A 11 -1.91 -5.65 -17.51
N ARG A 12 -1.83 -4.45 -18.10
CA ARG A 12 -0.67 -4.00 -18.89
C ARG A 12 0.60 -4.00 -18.04
N GLN A 13 0.60 -3.41 -16.84
CA GLN A 13 1.78 -3.35 -15.98
C GLN A 13 2.20 -4.73 -15.44
N LEU A 14 1.25 -5.55 -15.01
CA LEU A 14 1.47 -6.88 -14.45
C LEU A 14 1.84 -7.94 -15.51
N SER A 15 1.55 -7.66 -16.79
CA SER A 15 2.02 -8.49 -17.91
C SER A 15 3.53 -8.37 -18.15
N ASP A 16 4.18 -7.33 -17.61
CA ASP A 16 5.62 -7.15 -17.73
C ASP A 16 6.39 -8.13 -16.83
N ARG A 17 6.90 -9.18 -17.49
CA ARG A 17 7.65 -10.27 -16.86
C ARG A 17 9.04 -9.88 -16.39
N SER A 18 9.52 -8.67 -16.70
CA SER A 18 10.76 -8.15 -16.13
C SER A 18 10.60 -7.71 -14.67
N PHE A 19 9.37 -7.37 -14.25
CA PHE A 19 9.10 -6.86 -12.89
C PHE A 19 8.17 -7.76 -12.08
N TYR A 20 7.23 -8.45 -12.74
CA TYR A 20 6.19 -9.23 -12.08
C TYR A 20 6.10 -10.66 -12.61
N ARG A 21 5.77 -11.59 -11.72
CA ARG A 21 5.51 -12.98 -12.07
C ARG A 21 4.15 -13.40 -11.54
N ALA A 22 3.24 -13.76 -12.44
CA ALA A 22 2.00 -14.43 -12.10
C ALA A 22 2.29 -15.84 -11.56
N ILE A 23 1.53 -16.27 -10.55
CA ILE A 23 1.65 -17.58 -9.91
C ILE A 23 0.28 -18.19 -9.66
N ASP A 24 0.21 -19.52 -9.68
CA ASP A 24 -1.06 -20.25 -9.65
C ASP A 24 -1.72 -20.29 -8.26
N GLN A 25 -0.93 -20.09 -7.19
CA GLN A 25 -1.38 -20.25 -5.80
C GLN A 25 -0.75 -19.18 -4.92
N ASP A 26 -1.39 -18.91 -3.78
CA ASP A 26 -0.89 -17.99 -2.77
C ASP A 26 0.43 -18.50 -2.14
N PRO A 27 1.56 -17.79 -2.31
CA PRO A 27 2.86 -18.21 -1.78
C PRO A 27 3.05 -17.74 -0.32
N THR A 28 2.07 -17.05 0.26
CA THR A 28 2.13 -16.53 1.64
C THR A 28 2.60 -17.59 2.65
N PRO A 29 2.07 -18.84 2.65
CA PRO A 29 2.51 -19.87 3.60
C PRO A 29 3.99 -20.24 3.40
N SER A 30 4.44 -20.43 2.16
CA SER A 30 5.84 -20.73 1.86
C SER A 30 6.79 -19.60 2.24
N PHE A 31 6.39 -18.35 2.02
CA PHE A 31 7.18 -17.17 2.41
C PHE A 31 7.25 -17.03 3.93
N CYS A 32 6.17 -17.34 4.64
CA CYS A 32 6.19 -17.38 6.11
C CYS A 32 7.18 -18.43 6.64
N LEU A 33 7.26 -19.61 6.02
CA LEU A 33 8.25 -20.64 6.39
C LEU A 33 9.68 -20.16 6.13
N LEU A 34 9.94 -19.58 4.95
CA LEU A 34 11.26 -19.04 4.60
C LEU A 34 11.70 -17.92 5.56
N ILE A 35 10.80 -16.98 5.86
CA ILE A 35 11.05 -15.88 6.79
C ILE A 35 11.33 -16.43 8.20
N ASN A 36 10.51 -17.36 8.70
CA ASN A 36 10.72 -17.96 10.01
C ASN A 36 12.08 -18.68 10.10
N LYS A 37 12.42 -19.47 9.08
CA LYS A 37 13.72 -20.16 9.01
C LYS A 37 14.87 -19.16 9.07
N LYS A 38 14.82 -18.07 8.29
CA LYS A 38 15.87 -17.05 8.31
C LYS A 38 15.95 -16.33 9.66
N ILE A 39 14.81 -16.05 10.30
CA ILE A 39 14.79 -15.48 11.65
C ILE A 39 15.44 -16.46 12.66
N ASP A 40 15.19 -17.76 12.55
CA ASP A 40 15.79 -18.79 13.41
C ASP A 40 17.32 -18.83 13.26
N GLU A 41 17.81 -18.75 12.03
CA GLU A 41 19.24 -18.66 11.71
C GLU A 41 19.87 -17.41 12.37
N LEU A 42 19.25 -16.23 12.18
CA LEU A 42 19.75 -14.97 12.73
C LEU A 42 19.73 -14.93 14.28
N VAL A 43 18.76 -15.59 14.90
CA VAL A 43 18.70 -15.76 16.37
C VAL A 43 19.79 -16.71 16.85
N THR A 44 20.01 -17.82 16.15
CA THR A 44 21.06 -18.79 16.47
C THR A 44 22.44 -18.16 16.39
N SER A 45 22.68 -17.32 15.38
CA SER A 45 23.89 -16.53 15.23
C SER A 45 23.99 -15.32 16.18
N LYS A 46 23.03 -15.13 17.10
CA LYS A 46 22.97 -14.01 18.06
C LYS A 46 22.96 -12.62 17.42
N LEU A 47 22.51 -12.52 16.17
CA LEU A 47 22.43 -11.25 15.43
C LEU A 47 21.12 -10.49 15.69
N ILE A 48 20.07 -11.18 16.15
CA ILE A 48 18.77 -10.58 16.46
C ILE A 48 18.35 -10.95 17.91
N PRO A 49 18.02 -9.97 18.76
CA PRO A 49 17.45 -10.20 20.08
C PRO A 49 16.10 -10.94 20.06
N SER A 50 15.81 -11.72 21.10
CA SER A 50 14.57 -12.53 21.21
C SER A 50 13.28 -11.70 21.12
N HIS A 51 13.26 -10.47 21.66
CA HIS A 51 12.07 -9.62 21.57
C HIS A 51 11.82 -9.12 20.13
N ILE A 52 12.87 -8.78 19.37
CA ILE A 52 12.77 -8.38 17.97
C ILE A 52 12.36 -9.58 17.11
N SER A 53 12.91 -10.77 17.36
CA SER A 53 12.53 -11.97 16.59
C SER A 53 11.04 -12.31 16.77
N LYS A 54 10.50 -12.22 18.00
CA LYS A 54 9.06 -12.38 18.26
C LYS A 54 8.20 -11.37 17.51
N PHE A 55 8.69 -10.13 17.38
CA PHE A 55 8.03 -9.09 16.60
C PHE A 55 8.01 -9.44 15.12
N LEU A 56 9.17 -9.78 14.53
CA LEU A 56 9.35 -10.02 13.10
C LEU A 56 8.54 -11.18 12.54
N ARG A 57 8.22 -12.20 13.34
CA ARG A 57 7.51 -13.38 12.83
C ARG A 57 6.12 -13.02 12.27
N PRO A 58 5.81 -13.46 11.04
CA PRO A 58 4.49 -13.23 10.45
C PRO A 58 3.43 -14.05 11.19
N LYS A 59 2.30 -13.41 11.51
CA LYS A 59 1.15 -14.03 12.19
C LYS A 59 -0.13 -13.57 11.52
N ASN A 60 -0.99 -14.50 11.09
CA ASN A 60 -2.27 -14.19 10.42
C ASN A 60 -2.13 -13.22 9.23
N VAL A 61 -1.04 -13.35 8.47
CA VAL A 61 -0.74 -12.49 7.33
C VAL A 61 -1.50 -12.91 6.07
N THR A 62 -1.63 -11.98 5.14
CA THR A 62 -2.29 -12.13 3.85
C THR A 62 -1.39 -11.60 2.73
N PRO A 63 -1.60 -12.00 1.46
CA PRO A 63 -0.94 -11.33 0.35
C PRO A 63 -1.29 -9.83 0.32
N GLY A 64 -0.37 -9.02 -0.21
CA GLY A 64 -0.63 -7.60 -0.45
C GLY A 64 -1.76 -7.38 -1.45
N ASN A 65 -2.35 -6.19 -1.44
CA ASN A 65 -3.29 -5.78 -2.49
C ASN A 65 -2.60 -4.84 -3.46
N PHE A 66 -2.69 -5.14 -4.76
CA PHE A 66 -2.24 -4.22 -5.80
C PHE A 66 -3.35 -3.26 -6.19
N TYR A 67 -3.05 -1.98 -6.26
CA TYR A 67 -3.96 -0.96 -6.76
C TYR A 67 -3.19 0.21 -7.39
N LEU A 68 -3.87 0.98 -8.22
CA LEU A 68 -3.30 2.15 -8.87
C LEU A 68 -3.70 3.46 -8.18
N LEU A 69 -2.74 4.38 -8.08
CA LEU A 69 -3.00 5.81 -7.89
C LEU A 69 -2.89 6.51 -9.24
N ILE A 70 -4.02 6.98 -9.76
CA ILE A 70 -4.11 7.60 -11.10
C ILE A 70 -3.40 8.95 -11.12
N LYS A 71 -2.44 9.12 -12.04
CA LYS A 71 -1.74 10.39 -12.27
C LYS A 71 -2.56 11.28 -13.21
N VAL A 72 -3.60 11.93 -12.68
CA VAL A 72 -4.56 12.77 -13.45
C VAL A 72 -3.96 13.99 -14.18
N HIS A 73 -2.69 14.29 -13.90
CA HIS A 73 -1.96 15.43 -14.49
C HIS A 73 -1.03 15.00 -15.62
N LYS A 74 -0.98 13.71 -15.97
CA LYS A 74 -0.18 13.18 -17.08
C LYS A 74 -1.12 12.74 -18.22
N PRO A 75 -0.69 12.85 -19.49
CA PRO A 75 -1.46 12.35 -20.63
C PRO A 75 -1.88 10.89 -20.42
N ASN A 76 -3.09 10.54 -20.79
CA ASN A 76 -3.69 9.20 -20.62
C ASN A 76 -3.88 8.73 -19.16
N ASN A 77 -3.65 9.60 -18.17
CA ASN A 77 -3.88 9.32 -16.75
C ASN A 77 -3.26 7.98 -16.26
N PRO A 78 -1.95 7.75 -16.46
CA PRO A 78 -1.31 6.48 -16.12
C PRO A 78 -1.44 6.15 -14.63
N GLY A 79 -1.52 4.86 -14.31
CA GLY A 79 -1.58 4.36 -12.95
C GLY A 79 -0.19 4.30 -12.29
N ARG A 80 -0.04 4.85 -11.09
CA ARG A 80 1.10 4.52 -10.22
C ARG A 80 0.79 3.21 -9.48
N PRO A 81 1.54 2.12 -9.71
CA PRO A 81 1.32 0.87 -9.00
C PRO A 81 1.64 1.04 -7.52
N ILE A 82 0.77 0.52 -6.66
CA ILE A 82 0.99 0.41 -5.22
C ILE A 82 0.70 -1.02 -4.80
N ILE A 83 1.64 -1.61 -4.07
CA ILE A 83 1.46 -2.89 -3.40
C ILE A 83 1.32 -2.61 -1.91
N SER A 84 0.14 -2.87 -1.35
CA SER A 84 -0.09 -2.67 0.08
C SER A 84 0.75 -3.66 0.88
N GLY A 85 1.71 -3.15 1.67
CA GLY A 85 2.49 -3.93 2.62
C GLY A 85 1.81 -4.10 3.98
N ILE A 86 0.49 -3.89 4.10
CA ILE A 86 -0.23 -4.03 5.37
C ILE A 86 -0.61 -5.49 5.59
N ASN A 87 -0.30 -6.03 6.76
CA ASN A 87 -0.56 -7.41 7.15
C ASN A 87 0.05 -8.44 6.19
N THR A 88 1.14 -8.09 5.51
CA THR A 88 1.88 -9.01 4.62
C THR A 88 3.00 -9.73 5.37
N PRO A 89 3.54 -10.84 4.81
CA PRO A 89 4.70 -11.52 5.41
C PRO A 89 5.89 -10.60 5.68
N THR A 90 6.09 -9.57 4.84
CA THR A 90 7.25 -8.68 4.86
C THR A 90 7.02 -7.37 5.60
N GLU A 91 5.81 -7.06 6.08
CA GLU A 91 5.47 -5.76 6.69
C GLU A 91 6.46 -5.36 7.79
N LYS A 92 6.65 -6.26 8.74
CA LYS A 92 7.45 -6.00 9.95
C LYS A 92 8.94 -6.02 9.65
N LEU A 93 9.36 -6.86 8.71
CA LEU A 93 10.74 -6.89 8.23
C LEU A 93 11.09 -5.56 7.58
N SER A 94 10.20 -5.06 6.71
CA SER A 94 10.37 -3.75 6.08
C SER A 94 10.39 -2.62 7.11
N LEU A 95 9.56 -2.67 8.15
CA LEU A 95 9.58 -1.67 9.21
C LEU A 95 10.90 -1.65 9.97
N VAL A 96 11.40 -2.81 10.37
CA VAL A 96 12.67 -2.91 11.12
C VAL A 96 13.84 -2.52 10.24
N ALA A 97 13.91 -3.00 9.00
CA ALA A 97 14.96 -2.63 8.04
C ALA A 97 14.98 -1.12 7.79
N ASP A 98 13.80 -0.50 7.58
CA ASP A 98 13.68 0.96 7.45
C ASP A 98 14.21 1.69 8.69
N HIS A 99 13.82 1.24 9.88
CA HIS A 99 14.28 1.84 11.13
C HIS A 99 15.80 1.75 11.30
N CYS A 100 16.42 0.69 10.78
CA CYS A 100 17.86 0.48 10.84
C CYS A 100 18.65 1.39 9.91
N ILE A 101 18.07 1.87 8.79
CA ILE A 101 18.81 2.62 7.76
C ILE A 101 18.37 4.08 7.61
N LYS A 102 17.23 4.48 8.20
CA LYS A 102 16.62 5.81 7.99
C LYS A 102 17.49 7.00 8.43
N HIS A 103 18.51 6.79 9.26
CA HIS A 103 19.43 7.84 9.72
C HIS A 103 20.48 8.20 8.67
N ILE A 104 20.69 7.33 7.67
CA ILE A 104 21.77 7.46 6.69
C ILE A 104 21.43 8.42 5.54
N PRO A 105 20.25 8.37 4.88
CA PRO A 105 19.96 9.26 3.75
C PRO A 105 20.19 10.75 4.00
N PRO A 106 19.86 11.32 5.19
CA PRO A 106 20.18 12.73 5.51
C PRO A 106 21.66 13.10 5.47
N LEU A 107 22.57 12.12 5.52
CA LEU A 107 24.02 12.33 5.44
C LEU A 107 24.53 12.47 4.00
N LEU A 108 23.71 12.11 3.00
CA LEU A 108 24.10 12.22 1.60
C LEU A 108 24.15 13.70 1.18
N PRO A 109 25.21 14.15 0.48
CA PRO A 109 25.34 15.55 0.06
C PRO A 109 24.17 16.07 -0.79
N SER A 110 23.62 15.19 -1.65
CA SER A 110 22.51 15.52 -2.54
C SER A 110 21.15 15.51 -1.83
N PHE A 111 21.02 14.94 -0.63
CA PHE A 111 19.72 14.66 -0.04
C PHE A 111 18.90 15.93 0.18
N VAL A 112 17.62 15.91 -0.19
CA VAL A 112 16.62 16.92 0.19
C VAL A 112 15.52 16.24 0.99
N LYS A 113 15.25 16.76 2.19
CA LYS A 113 14.22 16.21 3.07
C LYS A 113 12.80 16.59 2.65
N ASP A 114 12.61 17.86 2.32
CA ASP A 114 11.33 18.49 1.97
C ASP A 114 11.59 19.86 1.33
N THR A 115 10.52 20.55 0.94
CA THR A 115 10.60 21.90 0.35
C THR A 115 11.33 22.90 1.24
N ASN A 116 11.17 22.85 2.56
CA ASN A 116 11.83 23.83 3.43
C ASN A 116 13.35 23.58 3.46
N ASP A 117 13.77 22.31 3.51
CA ASP A 117 15.19 21.95 3.41
C ASP A 117 15.79 22.39 2.06
N PHE A 118 15.06 22.19 0.96
CA PHE A 118 15.45 22.71 -0.36
C PHE A 118 15.63 24.23 -0.35
N LEU A 119 14.63 24.98 0.14
CA LEU A 119 14.68 26.44 0.22
C LEU A 119 15.85 26.92 1.09
N SER A 120 16.11 26.28 2.23
CA SER A 120 17.25 26.59 3.08
C SER A 120 18.58 26.38 2.35
N LYS A 121 18.71 25.26 1.62
CA LYS A 121 19.94 24.93 0.86
C LYS A 121 20.20 25.94 -0.25
N ILE A 122 19.20 26.28 -1.07
CA ILE A 122 19.39 27.26 -2.15
C ILE A 122 19.63 28.68 -1.62
N ASN A 123 19.02 29.06 -0.48
CA ASN A 123 19.28 30.36 0.14
C ASN A 123 20.72 30.44 0.68
N ALA A 124 21.27 29.33 1.20
CA ALA A 124 22.62 29.30 1.76
C ALA A 124 23.72 29.50 0.68
N VAL A 125 23.40 29.20 -0.58
CA VAL A 125 24.35 29.35 -1.69
C VAL A 125 24.07 30.57 -2.57
N HIS A 126 23.06 31.35 -2.23
CA HIS A 126 22.56 32.49 -3.00
C HIS A 126 23.65 33.53 -3.34
N ASP A 127 24.56 33.80 -2.42
CA ASP A 127 25.62 34.80 -2.57
C ASP A 127 26.80 34.32 -3.43
N HIS A 128 26.86 33.02 -3.76
CA HIS A 128 27.96 32.42 -4.51
C HIS A 128 27.80 32.51 -6.03
N PHE A 129 26.63 32.93 -6.53
CA PHE A 129 26.32 32.87 -7.97
C PHE A 129 26.48 34.19 -8.71
N SER A 130 26.57 35.31 -8.00
CA SER A 130 26.70 36.66 -8.57
C SER A 130 27.94 36.82 -9.48
N ASN A 131 28.96 35.97 -9.28
CA ASN A 131 30.22 35.99 -10.03
C ASN A 131 30.26 34.98 -11.18
N HIS A 132 29.27 34.10 -11.31
CA HIS A 132 29.13 33.19 -12.44
C HIS A 132 28.32 33.90 -13.54
N GLY A 133 28.68 33.67 -14.81
CA GLY A 133 27.99 34.26 -15.96
C GLY A 133 26.58 33.70 -16.16
N ASP A 134 26.24 33.32 -17.38
CA ASP A 134 24.93 32.70 -17.67
C ASP A 134 24.79 31.35 -16.96
N ILE A 135 23.79 31.23 -16.08
CA ILE A 135 23.49 30.01 -15.33
C ILE A 135 22.28 29.31 -15.94
N LEU A 136 22.38 27.99 -16.10
CA LEU A 136 21.26 27.13 -16.48
C LEU A 136 20.63 26.49 -15.24
N LEU A 137 19.30 26.62 -15.16
CA LEU A 137 18.49 25.89 -14.19
C LEU A 137 18.03 24.60 -14.84
N ALA A 138 18.32 23.46 -14.21
CA ALA A 138 17.91 22.17 -14.74
C ALA A 138 17.22 21.32 -13.68
N THR A 139 16.31 20.46 -14.14
CA THR A 139 15.67 19.43 -13.33
C THR A 139 15.77 18.11 -14.04
N MET A 140 16.14 17.08 -13.29
CA MET A 140 16.17 15.71 -13.78
C MET A 140 15.15 14.85 -13.00
N ASP A 141 14.51 13.90 -13.66
CA ASP A 141 13.59 12.93 -13.04
C ASP A 141 14.06 11.51 -13.34
N VAL A 142 14.20 10.69 -12.29
CA VAL A 142 14.59 9.28 -12.46
C VAL A 142 13.38 8.45 -12.93
N VAL A 143 13.50 7.86 -14.10
CA VAL A 143 12.41 7.09 -14.72
C VAL A 143 12.13 5.83 -13.92
N SER A 144 10.96 5.79 -13.27
CA SER A 144 10.45 4.62 -12.55
C SER A 144 11.45 4.05 -11.53
N LEU A 145 12.08 4.94 -10.74
CA LEU A 145 13.18 4.63 -9.81
C LEU A 145 13.00 3.29 -9.07
N TYR A 146 11.95 3.15 -8.26
CA TYR A 146 11.78 1.96 -7.42
C TYR A 146 11.77 0.64 -8.18
N THR A 147 11.09 0.57 -9.32
CA THR A 147 10.97 -0.68 -10.10
C THR A 147 12.26 -1.03 -10.84
N ASN A 148 13.09 -0.03 -11.14
CA ASN A 148 14.29 -0.20 -11.97
C ASN A 148 15.59 -0.45 -11.19
N ILE A 149 15.59 -0.31 -9.85
CA ILE A 149 16.76 -0.61 -9.02
C ILE A 149 17.02 -2.13 -9.03
N PRO A 150 18.19 -2.60 -9.49
CA PRO A 150 18.58 -3.99 -9.32
C PRO A 150 18.72 -4.35 -7.85
N ASN A 151 18.11 -5.46 -7.44
CA ASN A 151 17.99 -5.78 -6.02
C ASN A 151 19.35 -6.01 -5.36
N ASP A 152 20.24 -6.71 -6.05
CA ASP A 152 21.63 -6.96 -5.68
C ASP A 152 22.43 -5.65 -5.54
N GLU A 153 22.34 -4.76 -6.53
CA GLU A 153 23.05 -3.47 -6.47
C GLU A 153 22.53 -2.57 -5.35
N GLY A 154 21.22 -2.52 -5.14
CA GLY A 154 20.65 -1.76 -4.03
C GLY A 154 20.96 -2.36 -2.66
N LEU A 155 21.04 -3.68 -2.53
CA LEU A 155 21.53 -4.34 -1.30
C LEU A 155 22.99 -3.97 -1.05
N SER A 156 23.83 -4.03 -2.09
CA SER A 156 25.24 -3.63 -2.00
C SER A 156 25.41 -2.15 -1.64
N ALA A 157 24.52 -1.26 -2.13
CA ALA A 157 24.53 0.15 -1.73
C ALA A 157 24.18 0.31 -0.24
N VAL A 158 23.18 -0.41 0.27
CA VAL A 158 22.83 -0.39 1.71
C VAL A 158 23.99 -0.90 2.55
N GLU A 159 24.62 -2.00 2.13
CA GLU A 159 25.80 -2.56 2.80
C GLU A 159 26.97 -1.56 2.85
N HIS A 160 27.28 -0.91 1.72
CA HIS A 160 28.31 0.12 1.64
C HIS A 160 28.11 1.22 2.68
N PHE A 161 26.90 1.77 2.80
CA PHE A 161 26.65 2.84 3.75
C PHE A 161 26.56 2.38 5.21
N LEU A 162 26.06 1.16 5.46
CA LEU A 162 26.02 0.59 6.82
C LEU A 162 27.42 0.30 7.38
N ASN A 163 28.41 0.01 6.52
CA ASN A 163 29.80 -0.14 6.95
C ASN A 163 30.36 1.16 7.54
N SER A 164 30.03 2.31 6.95
CA SER A 164 30.48 3.62 7.45
C SER A 164 29.55 4.22 8.51
N HIS A 165 28.28 3.84 8.51
CA HIS A 165 27.25 4.36 9.41
C HIS A 165 26.41 3.21 9.99
N PRO A 166 26.98 2.43 10.94
CA PRO A 166 26.29 1.29 11.54
C PRO A 166 24.94 1.68 12.16
N SER A 167 24.06 0.70 12.28
CA SER A 167 22.78 0.86 12.97
C SER A 167 22.89 0.46 14.44
N ASP A 168 22.27 1.23 15.32
CA ASP A 168 22.18 0.92 16.75
C ASP A 168 21.11 -0.15 17.07
N ILE A 169 20.31 -0.56 16.09
CA ILE A 169 19.15 -1.45 16.30
C ILE A 169 19.50 -2.91 16.00
N LEU A 170 20.09 -3.16 14.83
CA LEU A 170 20.54 -4.47 14.40
C LEU A 170 21.88 -4.34 13.65
N PRO A 171 22.79 -5.32 13.75
CA PRO A 171 24.02 -5.30 12.99
C PRO A 171 23.75 -5.56 11.49
N MET A 172 24.63 -5.06 10.62
CA MET A 172 24.51 -5.20 9.15
C MET A 172 24.27 -6.65 8.69
N PRO A 173 24.95 -7.69 9.24
CA PRO A 173 24.68 -9.09 8.86
C PRO A 173 23.26 -9.59 9.19
N ALA A 174 22.49 -8.90 10.05
CA ALA A 174 21.06 -9.14 10.21
C ALA A 174 20.21 -8.29 9.26
N ILE A 175 20.59 -7.03 9.02
CA ILE A 175 19.82 -6.09 8.20
C ILE A 175 19.72 -6.58 6.75
N ILE A 176 20.85 -6.97 6.14
CA ILE A 176 20.90 -7.34 4.71
C ILE A 176 20.00 -8.54 4.40
N PRO A 177 20.05 -9.67 5.15
CA PRO A 177 19.14 -10.79 4.91
C PRO A 177 17.66 -10.45 5.14
N LEU A 178 17.33 -9.59 6.12
CA LEU A 178 15.95 -9.15 6.31
C LEU A 178 15.45 -8.31 5.12
N LEU A 179 16.30 -7.44 4.59
CA LEU A 179 15.98 -6.60 3.43
C LEU A 179 15.86 -7.45 2.16
N GLU A 180 16.71 -8.45 1.97
CA GLU A 180 16.60 -9.42 0.87
C GLU A 180 15.25 -10.15 0.89
N LEU A 181 14.77 -10.57 2.07
CA LEU A 181 13.43 -11.15 2.23
C LEU A 181 12.32 -10.15 1.89
N VAL A 182 12.47 -8.87 2.25
CA VAL A 182 11.49 -7.83 1.89
C VAL A 182 11.37 -7.68 0.37
N LEU A 183 12.50 -7.74 -0.35
CA LEU A 183 12.54 -7.60 -1.81
C LEU A 183 12.04 -8.86 -2.53
N SER A 184 12.35 -10.06 -2.02
CA SER A 184 12.04 -11.34 -2.68
C SER A 184 10.68 -11.95 -2.30
N CYS A 185 10.18 -11.70 -1.08
CA CYS A 185 8.92 -12.27 -0.58
C CYS A 185 7.73 -11.31 -0.72
N ASN A 186 7.77 -10.43 -1.72
CA ASN A 186 6.72 -9.45 -1.97
C ASN A 186 5.62 -10.05 -2.88
N ASN A 187 4.68 -10.76 -2.28
CA ASN A 187 3.51 -11.31 -2.97
C ASN A 187 2.25 -10.46 -2.77
N PHE A 188 1.43 -10.42 -3.82
CA PHE A 188 0.18 -9.66 -3.82
C PHE A 188 -0.88 -10.28 -4.74
N VAL A 189 -2.10 -9.76 -4.64
CA VAL A 189 -3.25 -10.15 -5.47
C VAL A 189 -3.75 -8.95 -6.27
N PHE A 190 -4.09 -9.21 -7.52
CA PHE A 190 -4.90 -8.35 -8.37
C PHE A 190 -5.91 -9.19 -9.12
N ASN A 191 -7.19 -8.80 -9.15
CA ASN A 191 -8.25 -9.50 -9.89
C ASN A 191 -8.29 -11.02 -9.64
N ASP A 192 -8.23 -11.43 -8.36
CA ASP A 192 -8.17 -12.84 -7.91
C ASP A 192 -6.98 -13.66 -8.46
N GLN A 193 -5.99 -13.00 -9.07
CA GLN A 193 -4.73 -13.61 -9.53
C GLN A 193 -3.60 -13.26 -8.57
N HIS A 194 -2.72 -14.24 -8.32
CA HIS A 194 -1.57 -14.08 -7.44
C HIS A 194 -0.33 -13.68 -8.24
N PHE A 195 0.45 -12.77 -7.67
CA PHE A 195 1.68 -12.27 -8.26
C PHE A 195 2.78 -12.16 -7.22
N VAL A 196 4.02 -12.15 -7.70
CA VAL A 196 5.21 -11.77 -6.94
C VAL A 196 5.93 -10.69 -7.74
N GLN A 197 6.36 -9.62 -7.06
CA GLN A 197 7.31 -8.68 -7.65
C GLN A 197 8.70 -9.32 -7.59
N ILE A 198 9.36 -9.44 -8.74
CA ILE A 198 10.64 -10.14 -8.88
C ILE A 198 11.82 -9.20 -9.14
N HIS A 199 11.55 -7.91 -9.31
CA HIS A 199 12.58 -6.90 -9.54
C HIS A 199 12.19 -5.54 -8.94
N GLY A 200 13.18 -4.80 -8.49
CA GLY A 200 13.00 -3.50 -7.86
C GLY A 200 12.40 -3.59 -6.46
N ALA A 201 11.99 -2.44 -5.93
CA ALA A 201 11.35 -2.31 -4.64
C ALA A 201 9.85 -2.00 -4.81
N ALA A 202 9.01 -2.56 -3.94
CA ALA A 202 7.57 -2.29 -3.98
C ALA A 202 7.26 -0.85 -3.56
N MET A 203 6.54 -0.13 -4.42
CA MET A 203 5.89 1.11 -3.99
C MET A 203 4.79 0.76 -2.97
N GLY A 204 5.02 1.07 -1.69
CA GLY A 204 4.13 0.70 -0.58
C GLY A 204 4.84 -0.07 0.54
N SER A 205 6.06 -0.56 0.29
CA SER A 205 6.95 -1.06 1.35
C SER A 205 7.58 0.11 2.10
N ARG A 206 7.73 -0.02 3.43
CA ARG A 206 8.19 1.08 4.29
C ARG A 206 9.66 1.45 4.04
N VAL A 207 10.49 0.47 3.71
CA VAL A 207 11.94 0.63 3.52
C VAL A 207 12.29 1.20 2.15
N SER A 208 11.40 1.08 1.17
CA SER A 208 11.69 1.41 -0.22
C SER A 208 12.23 2.84 -0.43
N PRO A 209 11.68 3.90 0.20
CA PRO A 209 12.22 5.25 0.04
C PRO A 209 13.69 5.39 0.49
N ASN A 210 14.03 4.87 1.67
CA ASN A 210 15.40 4.95 2.18
C ASN A 210 16.34 4.04 1.39
N TYR A 211 15.90 2.84 1.03
CA TYR A 211 16.63 1.95 0.11
C TYR A 211 16.98 2.65 -1.21
N ALA A 212 16.01 3.30 -1.85
CA ALA A 212 16.24 4.02 -3.10
C ALA A 212 17.17 5.22 -2.94
N ASN A 213 17.06 5.96 -1.82
CA ASN A 213 17.98 7.06 -1.53
C ASN A 213 19.43 6.60 -1.39
N LEU A 214 19.68 5.46 -0.74
CA LEU A 214 21.02 4.91 -0.59
C LEU A 214 21.58 4.41 -1.92
N PHE A 215 20.79 3.68 -2.71
CA PHE A 215 21.19 3.29 -4.06
C PHE A 215 21.58 4.52 -4.90
N MET A 216 20.70 5.54 -4.93
CA MET A 216 20.97 6.76 -5.67
C MET A 216 22.18 7.52 -5.13
N GLY A 217 22.39 7.58 -3.81
CA GLY A 217 23.57 8.22 -3.23
C GLY A 217 24.88 7.61 -3.72
N ARG A 218 24.93 6.28 -3.85
CA ARG A 218 26.09 5.58 -4.42
C ARG A 218 26.25 5.83 -5.92
N PHE A 219 25.15 5.76 -6.67
CA PHE A 219 25.13 6.06 -8.11
C PHE A 219 25.61 7.49 -8.38
N GLU A 220 25.13 8.47 -7.61
CA GLU A 220 25.46 9.88 -7.73
C GLU A 220 26.93 10.15 -7.44
N ASN A 221 27.50 9.49 -6.42
CA ASN A 221 28.92 9.60 -6.15
C ASN A 221 29.75 9.19 -7.39
N LEU A 222 29.42 8.06 -8.01
CA LEU A 222 30.07 7.62 -9.24
C LEU A 222 29.85 8.62 -10.38
N ALA A 223 28.60 9.01 -10.62
CA ALA A 223 28.23 9.85 -11.76
C ALA A 223 28.85 11.25 -11.68
N LEU A 224 28.76 11.88 -10.51
CA LEU A 224 29.35 13.20 -10.27
C LEU A 224 30.86 13.14 -10.30
N ASN A 225 31.52 12.11 -9.78
CA ASN A 225 32.98 12.04 -9.76
C ASN A 225 33.59 11.72 -11.13
N SER A 226 32.90 10.93 -11.95
CA SER A 226 33.39 10.50 -13.27
C SER A 226 33.16 11.51 -14.40
N PHE A 227 32.36 12.56 -14.21
CA PHE A 227 32.19 13.62 -15.21
C PHE A 227 33.16 14.80 -14.95
N PRO A 228 33.84 15.37 -15.97
CA PRO A 228 34.83 16.43 -15.75
C PRO A 228 34.28 17.71 -15.12
N LEU A 229 33.13 18.20 -15.62
CA LEU A 229 32.50 19.42 -15.14
C LEU A 229 31.58 19.12 -13.95
N LYS A 230 31.56 19.98 -12.94
CA LYS A 230 30.68 19.77 -11.77
C LYS A 230 29.54 20.79 -11.79
N PRO A 231 28.32 20.37 -11.43
CA PRO A 231 27.25 21.32 -11.20
C PRO A 231 27.59 22.19 -9.98
N LEU A 232 27.13 23.44 -10.00
CA LEU A 232 27.25 24.35 -8.86
C LEU A 232 26.40 23.86 -7.67
N ILE A 233 25.23 23.30 -7.98
CA ILE A 233 24.31 22.68 -7.03
C ILE A 233 23.80 21.39 -7.65
N TYR A 234 23.76 20.32 -6.86
CA TYR A 234 23.06 19.10 -7.20
C TYR A 234 22.27 18.62 -5.96
N LEU A 235 20.95 18.67 -6.04
CA LEU A 235 20.04 18.37 -4.93
C LEU A 235 18.96 17.41 -5.38
N ARG A 236 18.65 16.37 -4.61
CA ARG A 236 17.70 15.31 -4.95
C ARG A 236 16.69 15.08 -3.84
N PHE A 237 15.42 15.17 -4.21
CA PHE A 237 14.30 14.69 -3.42
C PHE A 237 13.79 13.38 -4.04
N ILE A 238 14.22 12.25 -3.50
CA ILE A 238 13.88 10.91 -4.00
C ILE A 238 14.23 10.73 -5.49
N ASP A 239 13.28 10.88 -6.41
CA ASP A 239 13.39 10.76 -7.87
C ASP A 239 13.55 12.10 -8.59
N ASP A 240 13.14 13.21 -7.97
CA ASP A 240 13.28 14.56 -8.52
C ASP A 240 14.65 15.15 -8.15
N ILE A 241 15.37 15.68 -9.13
CA ILE A 241 16.70 16.29 -8.98
C ILE A 241 16.66 17.74 -9.48
N PHE A 242 17.24 18.66 -8.72
CA PHE A 242 17.50 20.04 -9.08
C PHE A 242 19.00 20.25 -9.30
N VAL A 243 19.34 20.90 -10.41
CA VAL A 243 20.72 21.18 -10.81
C VAL A 243 20.87 22.65 -11.15
N LEU A 244 21.93 23.26 -10.63
CA LEU A 244 22.40 24.57 -11.06
C LEU A 244 23.68 24.39 -11.85
N TRP A 245 23.68 24.80 -13.12
CA TRP A 245 24.77 24.54 -14.06
C TRP A 245 25.39 25.84 -14.57
N SER A 246 26.72 25.94 -14.48
CA SER A 246 27.48 27.13 -14.91
C SER A 246 28.02 27.05 -16.34
N GLY A 247 27.88 25.89 -17.00
CA GLY A 247 28.27 25.70 -18.39
C GLY A 247 27.15 26.05 -19.37
N ASP A 248 27.43 25.84 -20.65
CA ASP A 248 26.46 25.98 -21.73
C ASP A 248 25.48 24.78 -21.83
N GLU A 249 24.54 24.88 -22.76
CA GLU A 249 23.52 23.84 -22.97
C GLU A 249 24.15 22.53 -23.48
N ALA A 250 25.21 22.60 -24.29
CA ALA A 250 25.90 21.44 -24.82
C ALA A 250 26.61 20.63 -23.73
N SER A 251 27.29 21.32 -22.80
CA SER A 251 27.94 20.67 -21.65
C SER A 251 26.93 20.10 -20.66
N LEU A 252 25.79 20.76 -20.45
CA LEU A 252 24.68 20.22 -19.64
C LEU A 252 24.10 18.95 -20.28
N GLN A 253 23.88 18.96 -21.60
CA GLN A 253 23.41 17.79 -22.32
C GLN A 253 24.42 16.64 -22.23
N SER A 254 25.72 16.93 -22.36
CA SER A 254 26.78 15.93 -22.20
C SER A 254 26.81 15.34 -20.79
N PHE A 255 26.59 16.15 -19.75
CA PHE A 255 26.45 15.70 -18.36
C PHE A 255 25.25 14.75 -18.19
N PHE A 256 24.12 15.10 -18.78
CA PHE A 256 22.92 14.26 -18.75
C PHE A 256 23.10 12.93 -19.50
N ASP A 257 23.72 12.97 -20.68
CA ASP A 257 24.00 11.78 -21.49
C ASP A 257 24.98 10.85 -20.77
N HIS A 258 25.97 11.41 -20.08
CA HIS A 258 26.85 10.67 -19.18
C HIS A 258 26.06 9.92 -18.10
N PHE A 259 25.18 10.60 -17.35
CA PHE A 259 24.32 9.95 -16.35
C PHE A 259 23.53 8.77 -16.95
N ASN A 260 22.95 8.96 -18.14
CA ASN A 260 22.19 7.92 -18.82
C ASN A 260 23.05 6.79 -19.39
N SER A 261 24.36 6.97 -19.58
CA SER A 261 25.28 5.91 -20.04
C SER A 261 25.74 4.96 -18.92
N LEU A 262 25.74 5.43 -17.67
CA LEU A 262 26.36 4.71 -16.54
C LEU A 262 25.63 3.43 -16.12
N HIS A 263 24.34 3.33 -16.40
CA HIS A 263 23.54 2.17 -16.00
C HIS A 263 22.48 1.82 -17.04
N SER A 264 22.28 0.53 -17.29
CA SER A 264 21.36 0.02 -18.31
C SER A 264 19.88 0.31 -17.99
N LYS A 265 19.49 0.19 -16.71
CA LYS A 265 18.10 0.37 -16.23
C LYS A 265 17.76 1.69 -15.53
N ILE A 266 18.76 2.43 -15.04
CA ILE A 266 18.52 3.69 -14.31
C ILE A 266 18.71 4.80 -15.32
N LYS A 267 17.60 5.42 -15.69
CA LYS A 267 17.54 6.46 -16.71
C LYS A 267 16.91 7.72 -16.15
N PHE A 268 17.28 8.85 -16.73
CA PHE A 268 16.87 10.17 -16.34
C PHE A 268 16.16 10.85 -17.51
N THR A 269 15.20 11.71 -17.21
CA THR A 269 14.76 12.77 -18.13
C THR A 269 15.33 14.11 -17.64
N CYS A 270 15.54 15.06 -18.54
CA CYS A 270 16.08 16.39 -18.21
C CYS A 270 15.20 17.47 -18.84
N ASN A 271 14.92 18.50 -18.06
CA ASN A 271 14.40 19.78 -18.54
C ASN A 271 15.32 20.87 -18.02
N TYR A 272 15.56 21.91 -18.81
CA TYR A 272 16.35 23.06 -18.40
C TYR A 272 15.79 24.37 -18.94
N SER A 273 16.17 25.47 -18.31
CA SER A 273 15.71 26.81 -18.63
C SER A 273 16.71 27.85 -18.13
N ARG A 274 16.83 28.97 -18.87
CA ARG A 274 17.61 30.14 -18.44
C ARG A 274 16.82 31.05 -17.49
N SER A 275 15.49 31.04 -17.61
CA SER A 275 14.64 31.97 -16.85
C SER A 275 14.14 31.36 -15.55
N SER A 276 13.49 30.21 -15.64
CA SER A 276 12.80 29.60 -14.51
C SER A 276 12.52 28.11 -14.71
N ILE A 277 12.52 27.35 -13.61
CA ILE A 277 12.20 25.92 -13.59
C ILE A 277 11.42 25.54 -12.34
N ASN A 278 10.66 24.44 -12.41
CA ASN A 278 9.85 23.97 -11.30
C ASN A 278 10.51 22.77 -10.61
N PHE A 279 10.70 22.85 -9.30
CA PHE A 279 11.18 21.76 -8.46
C PHE A 279 10.27 21.62 -7.23
N LEU A 280 9.73 20.43 -6.99
CA LEU A 280 8.69 20.19 -5.98
C LEU A 280 7.48 21.14 -6.18
N ASP A 281 7.16 21.95 -5.17
CA ASP A 281 6.15 23.00 -5.18
C ASP A 281 6.73 24.41 -5.30
N VAL A 282 7.94 24.54 -5.85
CA VAL A 282 8.65 25.82 -6.00
C VAL A 282 8.98 26.06 -7.47
N THR A 283 8.69 27.27 -7.95
CA THR A 283 9.29 27.80 -9.18
C THR A 283 10.53 28.57 -8.78
N VAL A 284 11.69 28.13 -9.27
CA VAL A 284 12.97 28.81 -9.07
C VAL A 284 13.26 29.63 -10.33
N SER A 285 13.58 30.91 -10.17
CA SER A 285 13.95 31.79 -11.28
C SER A 285 15.27 32.49 -11.01
N CYS A 286 16.06 32.73 -12.05
CA CYS A 286 17.25 33.56 -11.95
C CYS A 286 16.92 34.99 -12.43
N LYS A 287 16.91 35.97 -11.53
CA LYS A 287 16.65 37.37 -11.84
C LYS A 287 17.86 38.20 -11.41
N SER A 288 18.54 38.84 -12.36
CA SER A 288 19.71 39.71 -12.09
C SER A 288 20.81 39.01 -11.27
N GLY A 289 21.18 37.78 -11.64
CA GLY A 289 22.19 36.97 -10.93
C GLY A 289 21.71 36.38 -9.60
N ARG A 290 20.42 36.55 -9.26
CA ARG A 290 19.85 36.17 -7.97
C ARG A 290 18.76 35.11 -8.12
N LEU A 291 18.85 34.03 -7.34
CA LEU A 291 17.79 33.01 -7.30
C LEU A 291 16.58 33.55 -6.53
N THR A 292 15.43 33.59 -7.20
CA THR A 292 14.13 33.94 -6.63
C THR A 292 13.22 32.72 -6.66
N THR A 293 12.28 32.67 -5.72
CA THR A 293 11.39 31.52 -5.53
C THR A 293 9.96 31.99 -5.37
N GLU A 294 9.03 31.26 -5.99
CA GLU A 294 7.58 31.47 -5.86
C GLU A 294 6.83 30.12 -5.87
N LEU A 295 5.54 30.14 -5.55
CA LEU A 295 4.74 28.92 -5.41
C LEU A 295 4.41 28.32 -6.78
N TYR A 296 4.92 27.11 -7.05
CA TYR A 296 4.47 26.33 -8.19
C TYR A 296 3.17 25.59 -7.87
N LYS A 297 2.19 25.69 -8.77
CA LYS A 297 0.96 24.88 -8.76
C LYS A 297 0.84 24.17 -10.09
N LYS A 298 0.54 22.87 -10.06
CA LYS A 298 0.25 22.12 -11.29
C LYS A 298 -0.99 22.73 -11.96
N PRO A 299 -1.04 22.82 -13.31
CA PRO A 299 -2.20 23.35 -14.02
C PRO A 299 -3.54 22.66 -13.68
N THR A 300 -3.49 21.41 -13.24
CA THR A 300 -4.66 20.62 -12.84
C THR A 300 -5.12 20.84 -11.40
N ASP A 301 -4.48 21.72 -10.63
CA ASP A 301 -4.85 22.00 -9.24
C ASP A 301 -6.21 22.71 -9.17
N LYS A 302 -7.21 22.00 -8.63
CA LYS A 302 -8.58 22.53 -8.46
C LYS A 302 -8.75 23.39 -7.20
N ARG A 303 -7.70 23.59 -6.39
CA ARG A 303 -7.73 24.41 -5.17
C ARG A 303 -8.83 23.99 -4.19
N GLN A 304 -9.05 22.68 -4.07
CA GLN A 304 -10.10 22.11 -3.23
C GLN A 304 -9.66 22.04 -1.77
N TYR A 305 -9.53 23.21 -1.12
CA TYR A 305 -9.34 23.26 0.32
C TYR A 305 -10.52 22.63 1.05
N LEU A 306 -10.32 22.23 2.30
CA LEU A 306 -11.39 21.66 3.10
C LEU A 306 -12.54 22.67 3.25
N HIS A 307 -13.80 22.26 3.12
CA HIS A 307 -14.91 23.20 3.34
C HIS A 307 -15.03 23.54 4.84
N TYR A 308 -15.31 24.80 5.19
CA TYR A 308 -15.36 25.23 6.59
C TYR A 308 -16.46 24.51 7.40
N GLU A 309 -17.55 24.13 6.75
CA GLU A 309 -18.66 23.39 7.38
C GLU A 309 -18.46 21.87 7.39
N SER A 310 -17.35 21.38 6.81
CA SER A 310 -17.08 19.95 6.77
C SER A 310 -16.98 19.32 8.16
N TYR A 311 -17.24 18.01 8.20
CA TYR A 311 -17.25 17.20 9.42
C TYR A 311 -15.82 16.84 9.89
N HIS A 312 -15.02 17.86 10.17
CA HIS A 312 -13.66 17.76 10.70
C HIS A 312 -13.51 18.56 11.98
N PRO A 313 -12.53 18.23 12.85
CA PRO A 313 -12.25 19.00 14.05
C PRO A 313 -12.05 20.50 13.75
N ASN A 314 -12.73 21.36 14.51
CA ASN A 314 -12.70 22.82 14.28
C ASN A 314 -11.27 23.40 14.32
N HIS A 315 -10.40 22.89 15.18
CA HIS A 315 -9.02 23.35 15.26
C HIS A 315 -8.22 23.08 13.96
N GLN A 316 -8.50 21.97 13.25
CA GLN A 316 -7.85 21.68 11.96
C GLN A 316 -8.32 22.66 10.90
N LYS A 317 -9.63 22.95 10.85
CA LYS A 317 -10.18 23.94 9.92
C LYS A 317 -9.56 25.31 10.19
N ARG A 318 -9.53 25.75 11.45
CA ARG A 318 -8.96 27.06 11.85
C ARG A 318 -7.46 27.19 11.59
N SER A 319 -6.69 26.10 11.61
CA SER A 319 -5.25 26.16 11.37
C SER A 319 -4.86 26.17 9.88
N ILE A 320 -5.74 25.70 8.98
CA ILE A 320 -5.46 25.61 7.55
C ILE A 320 -5.06 26.96 6.94
N PRO A 321 -5.84 28.07 7.09
CA PRO A 321 -5.48 29.35 6.48
C PRO A 321 -4.10 29.84 6.91
N TYR A 322 -3.84 29.86 8.22
CA TYR A 322 -2.54 30.27 8.75
C TYR A 322 -1.41 29.39 8.22
N GLY A 323 -1.58 28.07 8.19
CA GLY A 323 -0.57 27.15 7.65
C GLY A 323 -0.27 27.37 6.17
N GLN A 324 -1.29 27.70 5.36
CA GLN A 324 -1.12 27.96 3.93
C GLN A 324 -0.46 29.32 3.66
N PHE A 325 -0.81 30.37 4.40
CA PHE A 325 -0.11 31.65 4.28
C PHE A 325 1.34 31.57 4.75
N LEU A 326 1.63 30.82 5.82
CA LEU A 326 3.01 30.53 6.22
C LEU A 326 3.78 29.77 5.14
N ARG A 327 3.14 28.85 4.42
CA ARG A 327 3.75 28.16 3.27
C ARG A 327 4.09 29.14 2.16
N LEU A 328 3.18 30.06 1.81
CA LEU A 328 3.47 31.13 0.85
C LEU A 328 4.64 31.99 1.29
N LYS A 329 4.67 32.42 2.56
CA LYS A 329 5.73 33.27 3.10
C LYS A 329 7.10 32.60 3.10
N ARG A 330 7.15 31.28 3.30
CA ARG A 330 8.40 30.49 3.16
C ARG A 330 8.86 30.40 1.71
N ILE A 331 7.95 30.05 0.80
CA ILE A 331 8.29 29.78 -0.60
C ILE A 331 8.61 31.07 -1.35
N CYS A 332 7.84 32.13 -1.18
CA CYS A 332 8.02 33.36 -1.95
C CYS A 332 9.20 34.17 -1.40
N SER A 333 10.26 34.33 -2.20
CA SER A 333 11.39 35.20 -1.82
C SER A 333 11.06 36.68 -1.98
N ASP A 334 10.22 37.03 -2.95
CA ASP A 334 9.83 38.40 -3.23
C ASP A 334 8.47 38.73 -2.60
N GLN A 335 8.36 39.90 -1.97
CA GLN A 335 7.15 40.33 -1.28
C GLN A 335 5.97 40.51 -2.24
N THR A 336 6.22 40.93 -3.48
CA THR A 336 5.19 41.09 -4.52
C THR A 336 4.53 39.76 -4.87
N ASP A 337 5.34 38.71 -5.05
CA ASP A 337 4.84 37.37 -5.36
C ASP A 337 4.07 36.77 -4.17
N PHE A 338 4.56 37.00 -2.94
CA PHE A 338 3.82 36.63 -1.74
C PHE A 338 2.43 37.26 -1.69
N VAL A 339 2.34 38.59 -1.88
CA VAL A 339 1.06 39.32 -1.82
C VAL A 339 0.11 38.83 -2.92
N LYS A 340 0.60 38.67 -4.14
CA LYS A 340 -0.17 38.14 -5.28
C LYS A 340 -0.76 36.76 -4.96
N HIS A 341 0.05 35.83 -4.46
CA HIS A 341 -0.42 34.50 -4.11
C HIS A 341 -1.36 34.51 -2.88
N ALA A 342 -1.12 35.39 -1.91
CA ALA A 342 -1.95 35.52 -0.73
C ALA A 342 -3.35 36.04 -1.08
N GLN A 343 -3.47 37.04 -1.97
CA GLN A 343 -4.76 37.54 -2.45
C GLN A 343 -5.57 36.44 -3.14
N GLN A 344 -4.94 35.64 -4.00
CA GLN A 344 -5.61 34.49 -4.61
C GLN A 344 -6.08 33.48 -3.55
N MET A 345 -5.26 33.23 -2.53
CA MET A 345 -5.57 32.31 -1.45
C MET A 345 -6.73 32.80 -0.55
N VAL A 346 -6.85 34.11 -0.32
CA VAL A 346 -8.02 34.71 0.33
C VAL A 346 -9.30 34.34 -0.45
N SER A 347 -9.32 34.62 -1.76
CA SER A 347 -10.48 34.29 -2.61
C SER A 347 -10.78 32.78 -2.63
N ASP A 348 -9.74 31.94 -2.62
CA ASP A 348 -9.92 30.48 -2.59
C ASP A 348 -10.55 30.02 -1.26
N PHE A 349 -10.22 30.64 -0.11
CA PHE A 349 -10.83 30.31 1.18
C PHE A 349 -12.25 30.84 1.33
N GLU A 350 -12.55 32.03 0.81
CA GLU A 350 -13.91 32.59 0.77
C GLU A 350 -14.87 31.65 0.02
N LYS A 351 -14.44 31.09 -1.13
CA LYS A 351 -15.19 30.08 -1.90
C LYS A 351 -15.42 28.76 -1.13
N ARG A 352 -14.78 28.58 0.02
CA ARG A 352 -14.89 27.39 0.89
C ARG A 352 -15.58 27.72 2.22
N ASN A 353 -16.25 28.87 2.28
CA ASN A 353 -17.01 29.40 3.41
C ASN A 353 -16.17 29.61 4.69
N TYR A 354 -14.88 29.90 4.54
CA TYR A 354 -14.09 30.29 5.70
C TYR A 354 -14.51 31.69 6.18
N PRO A 355 -14.64 31.91 7.51
CA PRO A 355 -14.96 33.22 8.06
C PRO A 355 -13.94 34.27 7.66
N PHE A 356 -14.42 35.45 7.26
CA PHE A 356 -13.60 36.59 6.84
C PHE A 356 -12.51 36.92 7.88
N GLU A 357 -12.90 37.11 9.15
CA GLU A 357 -11.98 37.43 10.25
C GLU A 357 -10.86 36.39 10.37
N LEU A 358 -11.19 35.09 10.28
CA LEU A 358 -10.21 34.02 10.39
C LEU A 358 -9.17 34.07 9.24
N ILE A 359 -9.61 34.38 8.03
CA ILE A 359 -8.72 34.49 6.86
C ILE A 359 -7.80 35.70 7.04
N HIS A 360 -8.36 36.86 7.36
CA HIS A 360 -7.62 38.12 7.49
C HIS A 360 -6.65 38.10 8.68
N ASP A 361 -7.06 37.58 9.83
CA ASP A 361 -6.18 37.41 10.99
C ASP A 361 -5.02 36.47 10.67
N SER A 362 -5.30 35.37 9.96
CA SER A 362 -4.27 34.42 9.53
C SER A 362 -3.27 35.06 8.56
N PHE A 363 -3.77 35.86 7.62
CA PHE A 363 -2.95 36.60 6.67
C PHE A 363 -2.08 37.66 7.37
N ALA A 364 -2.68 38.50 8.22
CA ALA A 364 -1.98 39.53 8.99
C ALA A 364 -0.88 38.92 9.87
N LYS A 365 -1.22 37.85 10.61
CA LYS A 365 -0.27 37.12 11.46
C LYS A 365 0.86 36.46 10.67
N SER A 366 0.63 36.02 9.44
CA SER A 366 1.68 35.47 8.59
C SER A 366 2.57 36.56 7.98
N SER A 367 2.00 37.72 7.68
CA SER A 367 2.69 38.83 7.03
C SER A 367 3.64 39.55 7.98
N SER A 368 3.35 39.55 9.29
CA SER A 368 4.21 40.14 10.33
C SER A 368 5.48 39.34 10.62
N LEU A 369 5.58 38.09 10.13
CA LEU A 369 6.76 37.25 10.34
C LEU A 369 7.78 37.47 9.22
N SER A 370 9.07 37.49 9.57
CA SER A 370 10.14 37.44 8.57
C SER A 370 10.21 36.05 7.94
N ARG A 371 10.61 35.97 6.67
CA ARG A 371 10.74 34.69 5.96
C ARG A 371 11.82 33.83 6.62
N GLU A 372 12.90 34.44 7.09
CA GLU A 372 14.07 33.81 7.70
C GLU A 372 13.67 33.08 9.00
N SER A 373 12.79 33.70 9.80
CA SER A 373 12.29 33.10 11.05
C SER A 373 11.51 31.79 10.85
N LEU A 374 11.05 31.52 9.61
CA LEU A 374 10.25 30.35 9.28
C LEU A 374 11.10 29.13 8.90
N PHE A 375 12.40 29.30 8.66
CA PHE A 375 13.34 28.20 8.38
C PHE A 375 13.95 27.61 9.65
N THR A 376 13.95 28.36 10.75
CA THR A 376 14.43 27.85 12.04
C THR A 376 13.45 26.81 12.60
N PRO A 377 13.89 25.57 12.86
CA PRO A 377 13.05 24.56 13.49
C PRO A 377 12.58 25.06 14.86
N LYS A 378 11.26 25.11 15.08
CA LYS A 378 10.73 25.36 16.43
C LYS A 378 10.91 24.10 17.28
N ARG A 379 11.38 24.27 18.53
CA ARG A 379 11.40 23.19 19.52
C ARG A 379 9.99 22.63 19.63
N LYS A 380 9.84 21.33 19.33
CA LYS A 380 8.59 20.62 19.60
C LYS A 380 8.58 20.29 21.09
N GLU A 381 7.44 20.53 21.74
CA GLU A 381 7.20 19.97 23.06
C GLU A 381 7.20 18.45 22.97
N ASP A 382 7.71 17.78 24.00
CA ASP A 382 7.65 16.32 24.09
C ASP A 382 6.19 15.90 24.28
N LEU A 383 5.56 15.53 23.17
CA LEU A 383 4.22 14.96 23.16
C LEU A 383 4.28 13.51 23.67
N SER A 384 3.18 13.03 24.26
CA SER A 384 3.05 11.63 24.64
C SER A 384 3.34 10.71 23.45
N ASN A 385 4.17 9.69 23.67
CA ASN A 385 4.44 8.65 22.69
C ASN A 385 3.23 7.72 22.46
N VAL A 386 2.20 7.82 23.29
CA VAL A 386 0.98 7.01 23.18
C VAL A 386 -0.13 7.82 22.53
N VAL A 387 -0.74 7.25 21.49
CA VAL A 387 -1.79 7.91 20.69
C VAL A 387 -3.14 7.22 20.91
N LEU A 388 -4.13 7.96 21.41
CA LEU A 388 -5.52 7.51 21.43
C LEU A 388 -6.17 7.80 20.08
N SER A 389 -6.30 6.77 19.24
CA SER A 389 -6.90 6.88 17.90
C SER A 389 -8.39 6.57 17.89
N THR A 390 -9.24 7.59 17.75
CA THR A 390 -10.72 7.43 17.70
C THR A 390 -11.33 8.11 16.49
N THR A 391 -12.54 7.71 16.06
CA THR A 391 -13.24 8.36 14.95
C THR A 391 -13.77 9.72 15.39
N TYR A 392 -13.56 10.77 14.58
CA TYR A 392 -14.07 12.10 14.91
C TYR A 392 -15.60 12.10 14.98
N HIS A 393 -16.12 12.70 16.06
CA HIS A 393 -17.51 13.05 16.22
C HIS A 393 -17.60 14.43 16.89
N LYS A 394 -18.58 15.26 16.52
CA LYS A 394 -18.72 16.63 17.07
C LYS A 394 -18.87 16.66 18.59
N SER A 395 -19.41 15.61 19.21
CA SER A 395 -19.51 15.50 20.67
C SER A 395 -18.17 15.25 21.37
N LEU A 396 -17.11 14.85 20.66
CA LEU A 396 -15.79 14.52 21.21
C LEU A 396 -14.86 15.74 21.36
N VAL A 397 -15.40 16.96 21.40
CA VAL A 397 -14.59 18.20 21.51
C VAL A 397 -13.75 18.27 22.79
N ASN A 398 -14.20 17.63 23.87
CA ASN A 398 -13.58 17.73 25.19
C ASN A 398 -12.63 16.56 25.55
N THR A 399 -12.35 15.64 24.62
CA THR A 399 -11.57 14.42 24.93
C THR A 399 -10.20 14.73 25.55
N ASN A 400 -9.46 15.72 25.03
CA ASN A 400 -8.17 16.12 25.59
C ASN A 400 -8.29 16.66 27.03
N SER A 401 -9.33 17.44 27.32
CA SER A 401 -9.56 17.99 28.65
C SER A 401 -9.93 16.88 29.65
N ILE A 402 -10.77 15.94 29.23
CA ILE A 402 -11.17 14.77 30.03
C ILE A 402 -9.94 13.92 30.37
N LEU A 403 -9.10 13.58 29.38
CA LEU A 403 -7.90 12.78 29.61
C LEU A 403 -6.92 13.47 30.58
N ARG A 404 -6.73 14.79 30.44
CA ARG A 404 -5.90 15.57 31.37
C ARG A 404 -6.46 15.57 32.78
N ARG A 405 -7.78 15.77 32.93
CA ARG A 405 -8.46 15.83 34.23
C ARG A 405 -8.44 14.50 34.98
N HIS A 406 -8.54 13.40 34.24
CA HIS A 406 -8.67 12.04 34.81
C HIS A 406 -7.41 11.19 34.66
N LEU A 407 -6.24 11.80 34.39
CA LEU A 407 -4.97 11.08 34.28
C LEU A 407 -4.63 10.33 35.57
N ASN A 408 -5.03 10.87 36.72
CA ASN A 408 -4.88 10.25 38.03
C ASN A 408 -5.51 8.86 38.13
N ILE A 409 -6.54 8.56 37.33
CA ILE A 409 -7.14 7.22 37.27
C ILE A 409 -6.15 6.21 36.67
N LEU A 410 -5.42 6.61 35.62
CA LEU A 410 -4.35 5.78 35.05
C LEU A 410 -3.17 5.67 36.02
N HIS A 411 -2.83 6.77 36.70
CA HIS A 411 -1.72 6.79 37.66
C HIS A 411 -2.00 6.06 38.98
N ALA A 412 -3.23 5.58 39.20
CA ALA A 412 -3.55 4.71 40.34
C ALA A 412 -2.89 3.34 40.24
N ASP A 413 -2.48 2.92 39.03
CA ASP A 413 -1.68 1.73 38.77
C ASP A 413 -0.26 2.14 38.33
N GLU A 414 0.76 1.61 39.00
CA GLU A 414 2.16 1.99 38.73
C GLU A 414 2.62 1.58 37.32
N GLN A 415 2.13 0.45 36.77
CA GLN A 415 2.48 0.05 35.40
C GLN A 415 1.85 1.01 34.38
N LEU A 416 0.58 1.40 34.59
CA LEU A 416 -0.08 2.37 33.73
C LEU A 416 0.53 3.76 33.86
N LYS A 417 1.04 4.15 35.03
CA LYS A 417 1.79 5.40 35.21
C LYS A 417 3.10 5.42 34.43
N GLU A 418 3.83 4.30 34.42
CA GLU A 418 5.03 4.14 33.58
C GLU A 418 4.72 4.20 32.08
N ILE A 419 3.60 3.59 31.65
CA ILE A 419 3.18 3.59 30.24
C ILE A 419 2.63 4.97 29.82
N PHE A 420 1.91 5.65 30.71
CA PHE A 420 1.21 6.92 30.47
C PHE A 420 1.68 8.03 31.43
N PRO A 421 2.97 8.43 31.38
CA PRO A 421 3.48 9.50 32.24
C PRO A 421 2.79 10.83 31.95
N THR A 422 2.34 11.03 30.70
CA THR A 422 1.50 12.15 30.25
C THR A 422 0.25 11.61 29.55
N PRO A 423 -0.84 12.41 29.48
CA PRO A 423 -2.06 11.98 28.79
C PRO A 423 -1.78 11.60 27.32
N PRO A 424 -2.40 10.53 26.81
CA PRO A 424 -2.27 10.14 25.41
C PRO A 424 -2.59 11.29 24.45
N LEU A 425 -1.87 11.37 23.34
CA LEU A 425 -2.21 12.27 22.25
C LEU A 425 -3.50 11.79 21.57
N VAL A 426 -4.56 12.60 21.61
CA VAL A 426 -5.81 12.27 20.91
C VAL A 426 -5.64 12.53 19.41
N ALA A 427 -5.72 11.46 18.61
CA ALA A 427 -5.73 11.54 17.17
C ALA A 427 -7.10 11.12 16.63
N PHE A 428 -7.72 11.97 15.83
CA PHE A 428 -9.00 11.67 15.21
C PHE A 428 -8.85 11.07 13.81
N ARG A 429 -9.44 9.90 13.60
CA ARG A 429 -9.68 9.31 12.28
C ARG A 429 -10.92 9.95 11.65
N ARG A 430 -10.89 10.13 10.33
CA ARG A 430 -12.08 10.56 9.58
C ARG A 430 -13.16 9.48 9.62
N SER A 431 -14.42 9.90 9.62
CA SER A 431 -15.55 8.98 9.40
C SER A 431 -15.52 8.41 7.98
N LYS A 432 -16.12 7.23 7.78
CA LYS A 432 -16.29 6.67 6.43
C LYS A 432 -17.15 7.62 5.60
N ASN A 433 -16.68 8.00 4.43
CA ASN A 433 -17.43 8.82 3.47
C ASN A 433 -17.94 7.96 2.31
N LEU A 434 -18.71 8.57 1.39
CA LEU A 434 -19.22 7.87 0.20
C LEU A 434 -18.10 7.20 -0.59
N ARG A 435 -16.93 7.84 -0.73
CA ARG A 435 -15.79 7.22 -1.41
C ARG A 435 -15.36 5.93 -0.71
N ASP A 436 -15.27 5.89 0.62
CA ASP A 436 -14.87 4.66 1.33
C ASP A 436 -15.92 3.54 1.24
N ILE A 437 -17.18 3.91 1.00
CA ILE A 437 -18.29 2.98 0.85
C ILE A 437 -18.35 2.45 -0.59
N LEU A 438 -18.13 3.34 -1.58
CA LEU A 438 -18.29 3.06 -3.01
C LEU A 438 -17.00 2.58 -3.68
N THR A 439 -15.84 2.86 -3.10
CA THR A 439 -14.54 2.48 -3.66
C THR A 439 -13.80 1.55 -2.71
N SER A 440 -13.19 0.52 -3.28
CA SER A 440 -12.39 -0.46 -2.57
C SER A 440 -11.05 -0.62 -3.29
N SER A 441 -9.97 -0.78 -2.54
CA SER A 441 -8.65 -1.12 -3.09
C SER A 441 -8.60 -2.56 -3.62
N CYS A 442 -9.54 -3.40 -3.20
CA CYS A 442 -9.79 -4.72 -3.75
C CYS A 442 -10.96 -4.60 -4.74
N MET A 443 -10.77 -5.07 -5.98
CA MET A 443 -11.87 -5.19 -6.96
C MET A 443 -13.00 -6.01 -6.37
N MET A 444 -14.25 -5.66 -6.70
CA MET A 444 -15.43 -6.33 -6.16
C MET A 444 -15.25 -7.85 -6.24
N LYS A 445 -15.13 -8.50 -5.06
CA LYS A 445 -15.37 -9.94 -4.94
C LYS A 445 -16.70 -10.19 -5.65
N ARG A 446 -16.78 -11.17 -6.56
CA ARG A 446 -18.05 -11.56 -7.18
C ARG A 446 -19.13 -11.60 -6.09
N SER A 447 -20.35 -11.17 -6.41
CA SER A 447 -21.46 -11.16 -5.46
C SER A 447 -21.52 -12.51 -4.72
N PRO A 448 -21.75 -12.56 -3.40
CA PRO A 448 -21.87 -13.82 -2.68
C PRO A 448 -22.80 -14.80 -3.39
N GLY A 449 -22.35 -16.04 -3.58
CA GLY A 449 -23.04 -17.05 -4.37
C GLY A 449 -22.11 -18.15 -4.89
N CYS A 450 -22.72 -19.16 -5.48
CA CYS A 450 -22.06 -20.23 -6.22
C CYS A 450 -22.06 -19.88 -7.71
N TYR A 451 -20.91 -19.99 -8.36
CA TYR A 451 -20.75 -19.69 -9.79
C TYR A 451 -19.80 -20.68 -10.47
N PRO A 452 -19.95 -20.89 -11.79
CA PRO A 452 -18.89 -21.49 -12.57
C PRO A 452 -17.61 -20.65 -12.49
N CYS A 453 -16.50 -21.36 -12.45
CA CYS A 453 -15.14 -20.87 -12.59
C CYS A 453 -14.86 -20.06 -13.88
N GLY A 454 -15.62 -20.28 -14.97
CA GLY A 454 -15.42 -19.64 -16.28
C GLY A 454 -14.27 -20.20 -17.12
N SER A 455 -13.48 -21.14 -16.62
CA SER A 455 -12.40 -21.77 -17.39
C SER A 455 -12.95 -22.78 -18.40
N THR A 456 -12.57 -22.63 -19.68
CA THR A 456 -12.96 -23.54 -20.78
C THR A 456 -12.50 -24.99 -20.58
N ARG A 457 -11.44 -25.20 -19.79
CA ARG A 457 -10.88 -26.54 -19.50
C ARG A 457 -11.49 -27.21 -18.27
N CYS A 458 -12.41 -26.55 -17.56
CA CYS A 458 -12.95 -27.08 -16.31
C CYS A 458 -14.16 -27.99 -16.55
N GLN A 459 -13.99 -29.30 -16.37
CA GLN A 459 -15.09 -30.26 -16.54
C GLN A 459 -16.15 -30.18 -15.43
N THR A 460 -15.84 -29.62 -14.26
CA THR A 460 -16.81 -29.42 -13.16
C THR A 460 -17.75 -28.25 -13.44
N CYS A 461 -17.32 -27.28 -14.25
CA CYS A 461 -18.01 -26.01 -14.42
C CYS A 461 -19.44 -26.21 -15.00
N LYS A 462 -19.67 -27.25 -15.82
CA LYS A 462 -21.00 -27.62 -16.37
C LYS A 462 -22.01 -28.17 -15.36
N PHE A 463 -21.53 -28.67 -14.21
CA PHE A 463 -22.37 -29.21 -13.15
C PHE A 463 -22.70 -28.19 -12.06
N ILE A 464 -22.01 -27.04 -12.04
CA ILE A 464 -22.29 -25.97 -11.08
C ILE A 464 -23.64 -25.33 -11.41
N ALA A 465 -24.56 -25.33 -10.46
CA ALA A 465 -25.81 -24.56 -10.53
C ALA A 465 -25.59 -23.17 -9.90
N PRO A 466 -25.56 -22.08 -10.70
CA PRO A 466 -25.37 -20.75 -10.17
C PRO A 466 -26.50 -20.39 -9.21
N SER A 467 -26.17 -19.96 -8.00
CA SER A 467 -27.18 -19.68 -6.97
C SER A 467 -26.63 -18.78 -5.87
N THR A 468 -27.49 -18.01 -5.23
CA THR A 468 -27.17 -17.21 -4.03
C THR A 468 -27.75 -17.82 -2.75
N ILE A 469 -28.68 -18.76 -2.90
CA ILE A 469 -29.37 -19.48 -1.83
C ILE A 469 -29.48 -20.95 -2.23
N ALA A 470 -29.14 -21.86 -1.32
CA ALA A 470 -29.41 -23.29 -1.46
C ALA A 470 -30.64 -23.65 -0.62
N ARG A 471 -31.58 -24.43 -1.17
CA ARG A 471 -32.84 -24.81 -0.52
C ARG A 471 -32.90 -26.31 -0.27
N SER A 472 -33.40 -26.72 0.88
CA SER A 472 -33.77 -28.12 1.11
C SER A 472 -34.99 -28.47 0.25
N THR A 473 -35.02 -29.69 -0.27
CA THR A 473 -36.18 -30.23 -1.02
C THR A 473 -37.20 -30.93 -0.13
N LEU A 474 -36.85 -31.16 1.15
CA LEU A 474 -37.66 -31.92 2.12
C LEU A 474 -38.07 -31.09 3.35
N GLY A 475 -37.83 -29.78 3.33
CA GLY A 475 -38.22 -28.86 4.39
C GLY A 475 -37.96 -27.41 4.02
N ASP A 476 -38.30 -26.49 4.92
CA ASP A 476 -38.25 -25.05 4.67
C ASP A 476 -36.85 -24.43 4.81
N PHE A 477 -35.84 -25.26 5.10
CA PHE A 477 -34.48 -24.78 5.34
C PHE A 477 -33.87 -24.17 4.06
N CYS A 478 -33.41 -22.93 4.18
CA CYS A 478 -32.72 -22.20 3.14
C CYS A 478 -31.40 -21.64 3.67
N LEU A 479 -30.30 -21.89 2.96
CA LEU A 479 -28.97 -21.36 3.28
C LEU A 479 -28.57 -20.26 2.30
N LYS A 480 -28.42 -19.03 2.79
CA LYS A 480 -27.81 -17.93 2.02
C LYS A 480 -26.31 -18.13 1.92
N ILE A 481 -25.79 -18.19 0.69
CA ILE A 481 -24.37 -18.35 0.42
C ILE A 481 -23.68 -17.00 0.64
N ARG A 482 -22.77 -16.95 1.62
CA ARG A 482 -22.13 -15.69 2.08
C ARG A 482 -20.78 -15.38 1.42
N HIS A 483 -20.22 -16.36 0.73
CA HIS A 483 -18.93 -16.25 0.03
C HIS A 483 -19.16 -16.31 -1.49
N SER A 484 -18.21 -15.78 -2.28
CA SER A 484 -18.17 -16.08 -3.71
C SER A 484 -17.42 -17.40 -3.91
N LEU A 485 -18.15 -18.44 -4.31
CA LEU A 485 -17.67 -19.79 -4.44
C LEU A 485 -17.69 -20.23 -5.91
N HIS A 486 -16.64 -20.93 -6.34
CA HIS A 486 -16.53 -21.50 -7.68
C HIS A 486 -15.74 -22.82 -7.66
N CYS A 487 -15.55 -23.45 -8.84
CA CYS A 487 -14.92 -24.78 -8.91
C CYS A 487 -13.51 -24.89 -8.29
N ASN A 488 -12.79 -23.78 -8.13
CA ASN A 488 -11.45 -23.77 -7.55
C ASN A 488 -11.45 -23.44 -6.05
N SER A 489 -12.62 -23.17 -5.45
CA SER A 489 -12.72 -22.92 -4.01
C SER A 489 -12.34 -24.18 -3.21
N PRO A 490 -11.31 -24.14 -2.35
CA PRO A 490 -10.93 -25.23 -1.47
C PRO A 490 -11.67 -25.17 -0.14
N ASN A 491 -11.56 -26.24 0.66
CA ASN A 491 -12.03 -26.26 2.04
C ASN A 491 -13.51 -25.89 2.14
N ILE A 492 -14.36 -26.70 1.50
CA ILE A 492 -15.77 -26.40 1.23
C ILE A 492 -16.72 -27.46 1.80
N CYS A 493 -17.94 -27.03 2.13
CA CYS A 493 -19.12 -27.87 2.14
C CYS A 493 -19.94 -27.59 0.87
N TYR A 494 -20.46 -28.64 0.24
CA TYR A 494 -21.22 -28.55 -1.00
C TYR A 494 -22.45 -29.46 -0.98
N LEU A 495 -23.44 -29.12 -1.81
CA LEU A 495 -24.67 -29.85 -2.06
C LEU A 495 -24.60 -30.41 -3.49
N ILE A 496 -24.79 -31.72 -3.63
CA ILE A 496 -25.16 -32.35 -4.90
C ILE A 496 -26.66 -32.59 -4.84
N PHE A 497 -27.38 -32.28 -5.92
CA PHE A 497 -28.79 -32.61 -6.03
C PHE A 497 -29.10 -33.17 -7.41
N CYS A 498 -30.10 -34.05 -7.44
CA CYS A 498 -30.67 -34.57 -8.67
C CYS A 498 -31.85 -33.68 -9.09
N CYS A 499 -31.80 -33.07 -10.27
CA CYS A 499 -32.93 -32.25 -10.76
C CYS A 499 -34.12 -33.08 -11.25
N LYS A 500 -33.99 -34.40 -11.33
CA LYS A 500 -35.08 -35.32 -11.73
C LYS A 500 -35.97 -35.72 -10.56
N CYS A 501 -35.38 -36.13 -9.44
CA CYS A 501 -36.13 -36.63 -8.27
C CYS A 501 -35.98 -35.76 -7.02
N ASN A 502 -35.24 -34.65 -7.09
CA ASN A 502 -34.96 -33.73 -5.99
C ASN A 502 -34.21 -34.34 -4.79
N SER A 503 -33.60 -35.52 -4.94
CA SER A 503 -32.74 -36.10 -3.90
C SER A 503 -31.48 -35.27 -3.71
N GLN A 504 -31.09 -35.08 -2.44
CA GLN A 504 -29.99 -34.21 -2.04
C GLN A 504 -28.89 -34.97 -1.29
N TYR A 505 -27.63 -34.59 -1.53
CA TYR A 505 -26.43 -35.08 -0.88
C TYR A 505 -25.58 -33.90 -0.40
N ILE A 506 -25.17 -33.90 0.86
CA ILE A 506 -24.19 -32.96 1.40
C ILE A 506 -22.85 -33.66 1.53
N GLY A 507 -21.78 -32.98 1.11
CA GLY A 507 -20.41 -33.46 1.32
C GLY A 507 -19.45 -32.34 1.68
N GLU A 508 -18.30 -32.73 2.23
CA GLU A 508 -17.16 -31.85 2.49
C GLU A 508 -15.91 -32.20 1.68
N THR A 509 -15.01 -31.23 1.51
CA THR A 509 -13.63 -31.51 1.10
C THR A 509 -12.65 -30.43 1.57
N SER A 510 -11.42 -30.82 1.93
CA SER A 510 -10.29 -29.90 2.09
C SER A 510 -9.71 -29.43 0.75
N ASN A 511 -9.86 -30.25 -0.31
CA ASN A 511 -9.40 -29.94 -1.67
C ASN A 511 -10.34 -28.95 -2.37
N THR A 512 -9.99 -28.54 -3.59
CA THR A 512 -10.89 -27.75 -4.45
C THR A 512 -12.10 -28.56 -4.90
N MET A 513 -13.25 -27.89 -5.12
CA MET A 513 -14.44 -28.57 -5.67
C MET A 513 -14.12 -29.35 -6.94
N ARG A 514 -13.31 -28.78 -7.83
CA ARG A 514 -12.92 -29.42 -9.10
C ARG A 514 -12.29 -30.79 -8.85
N LYS A 515 -11.30 -30.86 -7.96
CA LYS A 515 -10.63 -32.12 -7.61
C LYS A 515 -11.61 -33.10 -6.95
N ARG A 516 -12.45 -32.61 -6.03
CA ARG A 516 -13.44 -33.46 -5.36
C ARG A 516 -14.46 -34.05 -6.33
N PHE A 517 -14.94 -33.26 -7.28
CA PHE A 517 -15.91 -33.72 -8.25
C PHE A 517 -15.34 -34.77 -9.22
N TYR A 518 -14.04 -34.72 -9.53
CA TYR A 518 -13.42 -35.80 -10.32
C TYR A 518 -13.52 -37.16 -9.62
N GLY A 519 -13.44 -37.18 -8.27
CA GLY A 519 -13.71 -38.39 -7.49
C GLY A 519 -15.13 -38.89 -7.66
N HIS A 520 -16.14 -38.02 -7.49
CA HIS A 520 -17.55 -38.39 -7.72
C HIS A 520 -17.80 -38.88 -9.14
N LYS A 521 -17.28 -38.18 -10.15
CA LYS A 521 -17.38 -38.59 -11.56
C LYS A 521 -16.73 -39.94 -11.81
N PHE A 522 -15.55 -40.19 -11.23
CA PHE A 522 -14.90 -41.49 -11.31
C PHE A 522 -15.74 -42.59 -10.68
N ASP A 523 -16.30 -42.36 -9.49
CA ASP A 523 -17.12 -43.35 -8.79
C ASP A 523 -18.40 -43.68 -9.58
N ILE A 524 -19.05 -42.67 -10.20
CA ILE A 524 -20.22 -42.88 -11.07
C ILE A 524 -19.83 -43.73 -12.29
N LEU A 525 -18.79 -43.33 -13.04
CA LEU A 525 -18.37 -44.02 -14.27
C LEU A 525 -17.91 -45.47 -14.04
N ASN A 526 -17.43 -45.80 -12.84
CA ASN A 526 -16.98 -47.14 -12.47
C ASN A 526 -17.98 -47.91 -11.59
N ALA A 527 -19.24 -47.45 -11.51
CA ALA A 527 -20.31 -48.10 -10.74
C ALA A 527 -19.92 -48.47 -9.30
N ARG A 528 -19.15 -47.60 -8.62
CA ARG A 528 -18.74 -47.83 -7.24
C ARG A 528 -19.92 -47.71 -6.29
N GLN A 529 -19.85 -48.41 -5.17
CA GLN A 529 -20.89 -48.45 -4.13
C GLN A 529 -20.85 -47.21 -3.22
N THR A 530 -20.78 -46.01 -3.82
CA THR A 530 -20.91 -44.74 -3.09
C THR A 530 -22.32 -44.19 -3.26
N PRO A 531 -22.86 -43.45 -2.28
CA PRO A 531 -24.27 -43.06 -2.31
C PRO A 531 -24.66 -42.22 -3.54
N VAL A 532 -23.77 -41.34 -3.98
CA VAL A 532 -23.95 -40.53 -5.20
C VAL A 532 -23.90 -41.42 -6.45
N ALA A 533 -22.93 -42.33 -6.54
CA ALA A 533 -22.79 -43.23 -7.69
C ALA A 533 -23.95 -44.23 -7.80
N ILE A 534 -24.40 -44.82 -6.68
CA ILE A 534 -25.56 -45.72 -6.65
C ILE A 534 -26.80 -45.02 -7.21
N HIS A 535 -27.05 -43.77 -6.81
CA HIS A 535 -28.21 -43.02 -7.28
C HIS A 535 -28.17 -42.71 -8.78
N PHE A 536 -27.06 -42.15 -9.26
CA PHE A 536 -26.95 -41.72 -10.66
C PHE A 536 -26.67 -42.86 -11.65
N ASN A 537 -26.43 -44.08 -11.18
CA ASN A 537 -26.35 -45.29 -12.01
C ASN A 537 -27.67 -46.08 -12.05
N GLN A 538 -28.74 -45.58 -11.45
CA GLN A 538 -30.07 -46.19 -11.60
C GLN A 538 -30.58 -46.03 -13.04
N PRO A 539 -31.37 -46.99 -13.57
CA PRO A 539 -31.81 -46.99 -14.98
C PRO A 539 -32.53 -45.71 -15.45
N ASN A 540 -33.08 -44.95 -14.50
CA ASN A 540 -33.85 -43.74 -14.75
C ASN A 540 -33.07 -42.45 -14.46
N HIS A 541 -31.75 -42.47 -14.26
CA HIS A 541 -30.95 -41.28 -13.99
C HIS A 541 -29.75 -41.19 -14.94
N ASP A 542 -29.43 -39.98 -15.38
CA ASP A 542 -28.20 -39.67 -16.13
C ASP A 542 -27.44 -38.56 -15.39
N PHE A 543 -26.23 -38.87 -14.92
CA PHE A 543 -25.43 -37.89 -14.17
C PHE A 543 -25.04 -36.67 -15.01
N GLU A 544 -24.93 -36.78 -16.33
CA GLU A 544 -24.54 -35.65 -17.19
C GLU A 544 -25.64 -34.58 -17.25
N THR A 545 -26.91 -35.00 -17.23
CA THR A 545 -28.07 -34.10 -17.26
C THR A 545 -28.62 -33.78 -15.87
N ASP A 546 -28.72 -34.79 -15.01
CA ASP A 546 -29.53 -34.75 -13.80
C ASP A 546 -28.74 -34.25 -12.57
N LEU A 547 -27.41 -34.38 -12.58
CA LEU A 547 -26.55 -33.98 -11.46
C LEU A 547 -26.25 -32.47 -11.51
N LYS A 548 -26.57 -31.77 -10.42
CA LYS A 548 -26.15 -30.38 -10.20
C LYS A 548 -25.49 -30.18 -8.85
N ILE A 549 -24.64 -29.18 -8.75
CA ILE A 549 -23.81 -28.89 -7.58
C ILE A 549 -23.98 -27.43 -7.15
N ILE A 550 -24.24 -27.22 -5.87
CA ILE A 550 -24.21 -25.90 -5.24
C ILE A 550 -23.14 -25.88 -4.16
N LEU A 551 -22.25 -24.90 -4.22
CA LEU A 551 -21.24 -24.67 -3.18
C LEU A 551 -21.85 -23.84 -2.06
N LEU A 552 -21.73 -24.31 -0.82
CA LEU A 552 -22.48 -23.76 0.31
C LEU A 552 -21.65 -22.81 1.15
N GLU A 553 -20.46 -23.27 1.57
CA GLU A 553 -19.62 -22.53 2.52
C GLU A 553 -18.16 -22.95 2.38
N SER A 554 -17.22 -22.03 2.64
CA SER A 554 -15.78 -22.26 2.55
C SER A 554 -15.00 -21.54 3.66
N GLY A 555 -13.69 -21.79 3.74
CA GLY A 555 -12.79 -21.00 4.58
C GLY A 555 -12.77 -21.42 6.05
N PHE A 556 -13.04 -22.68 6.34
CA PHE A 556 -13.02 -23.23 7.68
C PHE A 556 -11.60 -23.21 8.28
N ARG A 557 -11.46 -22.75 9.52
CA ARG A 557 -10.13 -22.65 10.18
C ARG A 557 -9.50 -24.01 10.48
N THR A 558 -10.31 -25.06 10.66
CA THR A 558 -9.85 -26.40 10.99
C THR A 558 -10.75 -27.43 10.30
N ASP A 559 -10.21 -28.64 10.06
CA ASP A 559 -10.97 -29.75 9.46
C ASP A 559 -12.16 -30.16 10.33
N ILE A 560 -11.99 -30.14 11.66
CA ILE A 560 -13.07 -30.45 12.61
C ILE A 560 -14.25 -29.49 12.43
N LYS A 561 -14.00 -28.19 12.23
CA LYS A 561 -15.07 -27.21 11.99
C LYS A 561 -15.80 -27.46 10.67
N ARG A 562 -15.08 -27.86 9.62
CA ARG A 562 -15.69 -28.22 8.33
C ARG A 562 -16.57 -29.47 8.47
N LYS A 563 -16.07 -30.51 9.14
CA LYS A 563 -16.81 -31.76 9.39
C LYS A 563 -18.05 -31.56 10.26
N ASN A 564 -17.95 -30.77 11.34
CA ASN A 564 -19.12 -30.40 12.15
C ASN A 564 -20.15 -29.64 11.31
N ARG A 565 -19.68 -28.78 10.40
CA ARG A 565 -20.57 -28.04 9.50
C ARG A 565 -21.26 -28.96 8.49
N GLU A 566 -20.54 -29.93 7.93
CA GLU A 566 -21.13 -30.99 7.09
C GLU A 566 -22.25 -31.72 7.83
N SER A 567 -22.00 -32.24 9.04
CA SER A 567 -23.02 -32.96 9.83
C SER A 567 -24.26 -32.10 10.10
N TYR A 568 -24.05 -30.83 10.47
CA TYR A 568 -25.14 -29.87 10.64
C TYR A 568 -25.94 -29.70 9.34
N LEU A 569 -25.28 -29.52 8.20
CA LEU A 569 -25.94 -29.33 6.91
C LEU A 569 -26.70 -30.59 6.45
N ILE A 570 -26.17 -31.79 6.69
CA ILE A 570 -26.88 -33.06 6.41
C ILE A 570 -28.21 -33.10 7.17
N SER A 571 -28.20 -32.75 8.45
CA SER A 571 -29.39 -32.68 9.29
C SER A 571 -30.39 -31.63 8.79
N GLN A 572 -29.93 -30.40 8.52
CA GLN A 572 -30.82 -29.30 8.12
C GLN A 572 -31.41 -29.48 6.73
N PHE A 573 -30.65 -29.99 5.77
CA PHE A 573 -31.15 -30.30 4.43
C PHE A 573 -31.93 -31.61 4.37
N LYS A 574 -31.95 -32.39 5.47
CA LYS A 574 -32.57 -33.72 5.59
C LYS A 574 -32.07 -34.72 4.55
N CYS A 575 -30.75 -34.74 4.32
CA CYS A 575 -30.15 -35.54 3.27
C CYS A 575 -29.94 -37.02 3.64
N LEU A 576 -30.40 -37.49 4.81
CA LEU A 576 -30.22 -38.88 5.22
C LEU A 576 -31.17 -39.84 4.46
N THR A 577 -30.65 -41.01 4.13
CA THR A 577 -31.43 -42.13 3.57
C THR A 577 -32.55 -42.53 4.56
N PRO A 578 -33.80 -42.83 4.11
CA PRO A 578 -34.22 -43.05 2.72
C PRO A 578 -34.58 -41.79 1.92
N ASN A 579 -34.71 -40.63 2.56
CA ASN A 579 -35.26 -39.45 1.89
C ASN A 579 -34.21 -38.64 1.13
N GLY A 580 -32.94 -38.70 1.54
CA GLY A 580 -31.79 -38.15 0.82
C GLY A 580 -30.71 -39.19 0.55
N LEU A 581 -29.57 -38.74 0.03
CA LEU A 581 -28.51 -39.61 -0.46
C LEU A 581 -27.41 -39.91 0.58
N ASN A 582 -27.29 -39.17 1.67
CA ASN A 582 -26.29 -39.44 2.70
C ASN A 582 -26.63 -40.72 3.47
N LEU A 583 -25.66 -41.63 3.60
CA LEU A 583 -25.79 -42.88 4.38
C LEU A 583 -25.47 -42.68 5.87
N SER A 584 -24.75 -41.62 6.22
CA SER A 584 -24.40 -41.28 7.61
C SER A 584 -24.71 -39.81 7.89
N PRO A 585 -24.93 -39.43 9.17
CA PRO A 585 -25.20 -38.04 9.56
C PRO A 585 -23.98 -37.12 9.42
N GLY A 586 -22.91 -37.59 8.79
CA GLY A 586 -21.66 -36.87 8.58
C GLY A 586 -20.47 -37.60 9.19
N SER A 587 -19.30 -37.00 9.04
CA SER A 587 -18.03 -37.55 9.52
C SER A 587 -17.92 -37.63 11.05
N LEU A 588 -18.86 -37.03 11.79
CA LEU A 588 -18.89 -36.92 13.24
C LEU A 588 -20.35 -37.03 13.74
N TYR A 589 -20.91 -38.23 13.98
CA TYR A 589 -21.91 -38.46 15.05
C TYR A 589 -22.27 -39.96 15.27
N PRO A 590 -22.52 -40.41 16.53
CA PRO A 590 -22.18 -39.80 17.83
C PRO A 590 -21.25 -40.66 18.72
N LEU A 591 -20.32 -39.98 19.39
CA LEU A 591 -20.28 -40.04 20.86
C LEU A 591 -21.37 -39.06 21.32
N MET A 592 -22.48 -39.59 21.82
CA MET A 592 -23.50 -38.88 22.61
C MET A 592 -23.18 -39.13 24.07
#